data_AF-A0A3D3V713-F1
#
_entry.id   AF-A0A3D3V713-F1
#
_cell.length_a   1.000
_cell.length_b   1.000
_cell.length_c   1.000
_cell.angle_alpha   90.00
_cell.angle_beta   90.00
_cell.angle_gamma   90.00
#
_symmetry.space_group_name_H-M   'P 1'
#
loop_
_entity.id
_entity.type
_entity.pdbx_description
1 polymer ?
#
loop_
_entity_poly.entity_id
_entity_poly.type
_entity_poly.pdbx_seq_one_letter_code
_entity_poly.pdbx_strand_id
1 'polypeptide(L)'
;MTQRSYDTHDLPFVEASVNYVVDNGVKPVTYISPYGESNRRDETPDHRTVPIYNARAVTNQLTLDGNGFEFHKNPTAVTDFMDIDEIETIYNPEVEKIVASATRAS
;
A
#
# COMPACT_ATOMS: atom_id res chain seq x y z
N MET A 1 -0.94 14.16 -15.54
CA MET A 1 -1.81 13.75 -14.43
C MET A 1 -1.36 14.53 -13.21
N THR A 2 -2.05 15.62 -12.87
CA THR A 2 -1.69 16.41 -11.69
C THR A 2 -2.30 15.69 -10.50
N GLN A 3 -1.46 14.99 -9.73
CA GLN A 3 -1.87 14.39 -8.46
C GLN A 3 -2.53 15.50 -7.64
N ARG A 4 -3.80 15.32 -7.24
CA ARG A 4 -4.46 16.29 -6.35
C ARG A 4 -3.58 16.42 -5.12
N SER A 5 -3.01 17.59 -4.93
CA SER A 5 -2.38 17.95 -3.67
C SER A 5 -3.49 17.92 -2.63
N TYR A 6 -3.54 16.86 -1.83
CA TYR A 6 -4.22 16.95 -0.55
C TYR A 6 -3.62 18.14 0.18
N ASP A 7 -4.45 18.90 0.88
CA ASP A 7 -3.94 19.93 1.77
C ASP A 7 -3.25 19.21 2.94
N THR A 8 -1.97 18.88 2.75
CA THR A 8 -1.17 18.13 3.72
C THR A 8 -0.64 19.04 4.81
N HIS A 9 -0.87 20.37 4.73
CA HIS A 9 -0.30 21.34 5.66
C HIS A 9 -0.71 21.08 7.12
N ASP A 10 -1.88 20.49 7.36
CA ASP A 10 -2.40 20.21 8.70
C ASP A 10 -2.35 18.72 9.10
N LEU A 11 -1.80 17.84 8.25
CA LEU A 11 -1.73 16.42 8.57
C LEU A 11 -0.50 16.10 9.44
N PRO A 12 -0.66 15.33 10.53
CA PRO A 12 0.48 14.86 11.29
C PRO A 12 1.33 13.93 10.41
N PHE A 13 2.65 14.09 10.48
CA PHE A 13 3.61 13.31 9.70
C PHE A 13 4.79 12.86 10.55
N VAL A 14 5.53 11.88 10.02
CA VAL A 14 6.87 11.51 10.48
C VAL A 14 7.85 11.70 9.34
N GLU A 15 9.09 12.07 9.63
CA GLU A 15 10.16 12.07 8.63
C GLU A 15 10.79 10.68 8.54
N ALA A 16 10.94 10.19 7.32
CA ALA A 16 11.61 8.92 7.07
C ALA A 16 12.42 8.99 5.78
N SER A 17 13.54 8.26 5.76
CA SER A 17 14.33 8.06 4.55
C SER A 17 13.64 7.04 3.64
N VAL A 18 13.29 7.45 2.43
CA VAL A 18 12.75 6.60 1.38
C VAL A 18 13.80 6.39 0.30
N ASN A 19 13.88 5.17 -0.23
CA ASN A 19 14.81 4.82 -1.30
C ASN A 19 14.14 5.06 -2.65
N TYR A 20 14.58 6.09 -3.37
CA TYR A 20 14.18 6.34 -4.74
C TYR A 20 15.16 5.68 -5.71
N VAL A 21 14.69 5.44 -6.94
CA VAL A 21 15.54 4.97 -8.04
C VAL A 21 16.10 6.20 -8.76
N VAL A 22 17.42 6.28 -8.89
CA VAL A 22 18.08 7.33 -9.68
C VAL A 22 17.78 7.09 -11.16
N ASP A 23 17.26 8.12 -11.85
CA ASP A 23 17.18 8.11 -13.31
C ASP A 23 18.55 8.43 -13.92
N ASN A 24 19.35 7.39 -14.14
CA ASN A 24 20.67 7.47 -14.79
C ASN A 24 20.67 6.84 -16.20
N GLY A 25 19.49 6.57 -16.77
CA GLY A 25 19.34 5.88 -18.05
C GLY A 25 19.64 4.37 -18.03
N VAL A 26 20.02 3.80 -16.88
CA VAL A 26 20.22 2.35 -16.70
C VAL A 26 18.96 1.75 -16.09
N LYS A 27 18.41 0.72 -16.74
CA LYS A 27 17.22 0.03 -16.23
C LYS A 27 17.57 -0.71 -14.93
N PRO A 28 16.86 -0.46 -13.81
CA PRO A 28 17.09 -1.19 -12.58
C PRO A 28 16.72 -2.67 -12.74
N VAL A 29 17.53 -3.55 -12.16
CA VAL A 29 17.28 -5.00 -12.12
C VAL A 29 17.22 -5.45 -10.66
N THR A 30 16.14 -6.13 -10.30
CA THR A 30 16.00 -6.82 -9.02
C THR A 30 16.18 -8.32 -9.25
N TYR A 31 17.13 -8.92 -8.56
CA TYR A 31 17.36 -10.35 -8.52
C TYR A 31 16.63 -10.91 -7.31
N ILE A 32 15.62 -11.73 -7.57
CA ILE A 32 14.80 -12.34 -6.54
C ILE A 32 15.60 -13.48 -5.90
N SER A 33 15.80 -13.41 -4.59
CA SER A 33 16.49 -14.49 -3.88
C SER A 33 15.52 -15.64 -3.60
N PRO A 34 15.97 -16.91 -3.68
CA PRO A 34 15.17 -18.02 -3.17
C PRO A 34 15.11 -18.00 -1.63
N TYR A 35 13.97 -18.42 -1.07
CA TYR A 35 13.78 -18.77 0.34
C TYR A 35 14.18 -17.73 1.41
N GLY A 36 13.39 -16.66 1.56
CA GLY A 36 13.41 -15.79 2.75
C GLY A 36 14.63 -14.87 2.88
N GLU A 37 15.57 -14.94 1.96
CA GLU A 37 16.70 -14.02 1.85
C GLU A 37 16.28 -12.68 1.23
N SER A 38 17.08 -11.64 1.47
CA SER A 38 16.85 -10.33 0.87
C SER A 38 17.17 -10.36 -0.64
N ASN A 39 16.27 -9.80 -1.44
CA ASN A 39 16.50 -9.60 -2.87
C ASN A 39 17.70 -8.68 -3.10
N ARG A 40 18.53 -9.01 -4.09
CA ARG A 40 19.61 -8.12 -4.53
C ARG A 40 19.07 -7.15 -5.57
N ARG A 41 19.49 -5.89 -5.48
CA ARG A 41 19.17 -4.86 -6.48
C ARG A 41 20.48 -4.24 -6.96
N ASP A 42 20.60 -4.05 -8.27
CA ASP A 42 21.78 -3.41 -8.86
C ASP A 42 21.68 -1.88 -8.86
N GLU A 43 20.54 -1.33 -8.42
CA GLU A 43 20.34 0.11 -8.27
C GLU A 43 21.06 0.66 -7.04
N THR A 44 21.72 1.80 -7.19
CA THR A 44 22.15 2.60 -6.04
C THR A 44 20.95 3.42 -5.58
N PRO A 45 20.42 3.20 -4.35
CA PRO A 45 19.27 3.94 -3.86
C PRO A 45 19.61 5.42 -3.66
N ASP A 46 18.71 6.29 -4.11
CA ASP A 46 18.69 7.70 -3.76
C ASP A 46 17.87 7.89 -2.48
N HIS A 47 18.57 7.94 -1.34
CA HIS A 47 17.96 8.13 -0.04
C HIS A 47 17.47 9.57 0.10
N ARG A 48 16.16 9.74 0.18
CA ARG A 48 15.54 11.06 0.42
C ARG A 48 14.70 11.01 1.67
N THR A 49 15.01 11.89 2.61
CA THR A 49 14.12 12.13 3.76
C THR A 49 12.91 12.90 3.29
N VAL A 50 11.73 12.32 3.47
CA VAL A 50 10.45 12.92 3.09
C VAL A 50 9.45 12.79 4.23
N PRO A 51 8.47 13.71 4.34
CA PRO A 51 7.37 13.56 5.28
C PRO A 51 6.41 12.44 4.82
N ILE A 52 6.09 11.53 5.74
CA ILE A 52 5.05 10.49 5.58
C ILE A 52 3.84 10.89 6.43
N TYR A 53 2.77 11.31 5.77
CA TYR A 53 1.56 11.84 6.41
C TYR A 53 0.61 10.73 6.88
N ASN A 54 -0.05 10.93 8.02
CA ASN A 54 -1.08 10.03 8.53
C ASN A 54 -2.41 10.20 7.76
N ALA A 55 -2.65 9.35 6.77
CA ALA A 55 -3.85 9.37 5.95
C ALA A 55 -5.17 9.07 6.72
N ARG A 56 -5.12 8.56 7.96
CA ARG A 56 -6.33 8.23 8.75
C ARG A 56 -7.21 9.46 9.03
N ALA A 57 -6.66 10.66 8.99
CA ALA A 57 -7.42 11.90 9.21
C ALA A 57 -8.24 12.35 7.98
N VAL A 58 -7.97 11.80 6.78
CA VAL A 58 -8.64 12.18 5.52
C VAL A 58 -9.26 11.00 4.78
N THR A 59 -9.60 9.91 5.48
CA THR A 59 -10.08 8.68 4.85
C THR A 59 -11.30 8.88 3.94
N ASN A 60 -12.16 9.87 4.25
CA ASN A 60 -13.33 10.22 3.45
C ASN A 60 -12.99 10.91 2.10
N GLN A 61 -11.74 11.32 1.90
CA GLN A 61 -11.25 11.93 0.66
C GLN A 61 -10.49 10.92 -0.22
N LEU A 62 -10.20 9.73 0.31
CA LEU A 62 -9.42 8.70 -0.37
C LEU A 62 -10.35 7.79 -1.17
N THR A 63 -10.36 7.99 -2.48
CA THR A 63 -11.14 7.19 -3.44
C THR A 63 -10.23 6.31 -4.29
N LEU A 64 -10.71 5.11 -4.65
CA LEU A 64 -9.99 4.18 -5.51
C LEU A 64 -9.58 4.81 -6.85
N ASP A 65 -10.50 5.48 -7.56
CA ASP A 65 -10.22 6.11 -8.86
C ASP A 65 -9.20 7.25 -8.79
N GLY A 66 -9.26 8.05 -7.72
CA GLY A 66 -8.42 9.23 -7.54
C GLY A 66 -7.02 8.93 -7.03
N ASN A 67 -6.85 7.88 -6.22
CA ASN A 67 -5.61 7.58 -5.49
C ASN A 67 -4.99 6.23 -5.85
N GLY A 68 -5.74 5.35 -6.52
CA GLY A 68 -5.39 3.94 -6.66
C GLY A 68 -5.68 3.12 -5.39
N PHE A 69 -6.26 3.72 -4.34
CA PHE A 69 -6.67 3.03 -3.13
C PHE A 69 -7.79 3.79 -2.40
N GLU A 70 -8.49 3.10 -1.53
CA GLU A 70 -9.52 3.67 -0.65
C GLU A 70 -9.48 3.01 0.72
N PHE A 71 -10.15 3.62 1.70
CA PHE A 71 -10.13 3.14 3.07
C PHE A 71 -11.50 2.64 3.51
N HIS A 72 -11.55 1.40 3.97
CA HIS A 72 -12.75 0.78 4.55
C HIS A 72 -12.50 0.29 5.98
N LYS A 73 -13.49 0.45 6.85
CA LYS A 73 -13.48 -0.14 8.19
C LYS A 73 -14.40 -1.36 8.21
N ASN A 74 -13.82 -2.54 8.01
CA ASN A 74 -14.52 -3.82 8.08
C ASN A 74 -13.89 -4.68 9.18
N PRO A 75 -14.51 -4.77 10.36
CA PRO A 75 -14.10 -5.77 11.36
C PRO A 75 -14.24 -7.17 10.77
N THR A 76 -13.21 -7.97 10.91
CA THR A 76 -13.19 -9.38 10.47
C THR A 76 -13.51 -10.31 11.62
N ALA A 77 -14.15 -11.45 11.34
CA ALA A 77 -14.31 -12.51 12.31
C ALA A 77 -13.08 -13.43 12.44
N VAL A 78 -12.06 -13.26 11.57
CA VAL A 78 -10.80 -14.02 11.63
C VAL A 78 -10.08 -13.72 12.94
N THR A 79 -9.69 -14.78 13.64
CA THR A 79 -8.95 -14.72 14.91
C THR A 79 -7.50 -15.21 14.76
N ASP A 80 -7.24 -16.11 13.81
CA ASP A 80 -5.89 -16.60 13.48
C ASP A 80 -5.64 -16.54 11.95
N PHE A 81 -4.80 -15.60 11.52
CA PHE A 81 -4.43 -15.45 10.11
C PHE A 81 -3.46 -16.53 9.60
N MET A 82 -3.04 -17.45 10.46
CA MET A 82 -2.25 -18.62 10.07
C MET A 82 -3.09 -19.90 9.96
N ASP A 83 -4.37 -19.87 10.40
CA ASP A 83 -5.29 -20.98 10.21
C ASP A 83 -5.88 -20.94 8.80
N ILE A 84 -5.53 -21.94 7.99
CA ILE A 84 -5.97 -22.06 6.60
C ILE A 84 -7.50 -22.15 6.52
N ASP A 85 -8.15 -22.82 7.48
CA ASP A 85 -9.60 -23.00 7.47
C ASP A 85 -10.31 -21.66 7.70
N GLU A 86 -9.79 -20.80 8.60
CA GLU A 86 -10.31 -19.44 8.79
C GLU A 86 -10.06 -18.56 7.55
N ILE A 87 -8.90 -18.70 6.90
CA ILE A 87 -8.61 -17.95 5.68
C ILE A 87 -9.59 -18.32 4.56
N GLU A 88 -9.80 -19.61 4.32
CA GLU A 88 -10.66 -20.08 3.23
C GLU A 88 -12.14 -19.79 3.48
N THR A 89 -12.61 -19.95 4.73
CA THR A 89 -14.05 -19.89 5.02
C THR A 89 -14.55 -18.54 5.55
N ILE A 90 -13.66 -17.68 6.07
CA ILE A 90 -14.01 -16.38 6.66
C ILE A 90 -13.35 -15.25 5.88
N TYR A 91 -12.01 -15.22 5.83
CA TYR A 91 -11.26 -14.09 5.26
C TYR A 91 -11.57 -13.86 3.78
N ASN A 92 -11.42 -14.90 2.95
CA ASN A 92 -11.61 -14.77 1.51
C ASN A 92 -13.03 -14.29 1.16
N PRO A 93 -14.12 -14.88 1.70
CA PRO A 93 -15.47 -14.37 1.48
C PRO A 93 -15.71 -12.93 1.97
N GLU A 94 -15.09 -12.51 3.07
CA GLU A 94 -15.17 -11.12 3.55
C GLU A 94 -14.51 -10.15 2.57
N VAL A 95 -13.29 -10.48 2.11
CA VAL A 95 -12.53 -9.67 1.14
C VAL A 95 -13.27 -9.57 -0.19
N GLU A 96 -13.80 -10.68 -0.71
CA GLU A 96 -14.59 -10.70 -1.94
C GLU A 96 -15.78 -9.72 -1.87
N LYS A 97 -16.53 -9.73 -0.76
CA LYS A 97 -17.66 -8.80 -0.55
C LYS A 97 -17.22 -7.34 -0.53
N ILE A 98 -16.07 -7.04 0.09
CA ILE A 98 -15.50 -5.69 0.14
C ILE A 98 -15.14 -5.24 -1.28
N VAL A 99 -14.41 -6.07 -2.04
CA VAL A 99 -13.97 -5.74 -3.40
C VAL A 99 -15.16 -5.58 -4.35
N ALA A 100 -16.14 -6.49 -4.30
CA ALA A 100 -17.36 -6.39 -5.10
C ALA A 100 -18.13 -5.10 -4.82
N SER A 101 -18.27 -4.73 -3.54
CA SER A 101 -18.96 -3.50 -3.13
C SER A 101 -18.22 -2.24 -3.58
N ALA A 102 -16.89 -2.23 -3.45
CA ALA A 102 -16.01 -1.12 -3.82
C ALA A 102 -16.00 -0.87 -5.34
N THR A 103 -15.84 -1.94 -6.12
CA THR A 103 -15.63 -1.88 -7.57
C THR A 103 -16.93 -1.93 -8.36
N ARG A 104 -18.06 -2.26 -7.70
CA ARG A 104 -19.34 -2.62 -8.34
C ARG A 104 -19.21 -3.82 -9.29
N ALA A 105 -18.16 -4.63 -9.15
CA ALA A 105 -18.04 -5.90 -9.84
C ALA A 105 -19.08 -6.88 -9.27
N SER A 106 -19.77 -7.59 -10.16
CA SER A 106 -20.77 -8.63 -9.83
C SER A 106 -20.18 -10.02 -9.97
#